data_AF-A0A9W6K412-F1
#
_entry.id   AF-A0A9W6K412-F1
#
_cell.length_a   1.000
_cell.length_b   1.000
_cell.length_c   1.000
_cell.angle_alpha   90.00
_cell.angle_beta   90.00
_cell.angle_gamma   90.00
#
_symmetry.space_group_name_H-M   'P 1'
#
loop_
_entity.id
_entity.type
_entity.pdbx_description
1 polymer ?
#
loop_
_entity_poly.entity_id
_entity_poly.type
_entity_poly.pdbx_seq_one_letter_code
_entity_poly.pdbx_strand_id
1 'polypeptide(L)'
;MKSLKHLYLHFQDGQRLIMRFPEQSEDPVVIARGLRKQLESPFLSIAVNGDLLLIPRESIKYLQISPAPSALPEPTIVGAVLVD
;
A
#
# COMPACT_ATOMS: atom_id res chain seq x y z
N MET A 1 9.01 9.37 17.87
CA MET A 1 7.61 9.29 17.39
C MET A 1 7.57 8.29 16.25
N LYS A 2 6.66 7.29 16.26
CA LYS A 2 6.53 6.36 15.12
C LYS A 2 6.12 7.16 13.89
N SER A 3 6.74 6.93 12.73
CA SER A 3 6.33 7.63 11.51
C SER A 3 4.94 7.15 11.11
N LEU A 4 3.99 8.08 11.00
CA LEU A 4 2.67 7.76 10.45
C LEU A 4 2.83 7.26 9.02
N LYS A 5 2.30 6.07 8.75
CA LYS A 5 2.35 5.47 7.41
C LYS A 5 1.09 5.85 6.64
N HIS A 6 1.25 6.25 5.39
CA HIS A 6 0.19 6.62 4.46
C HIS A 6 0.15 5.65 3.29
N LEU A 7 -1.07 5.33 2.85
CA LEU A 7 -1.34 4.64 1.58
C LEU A 7 -2.15 5.58 0.70
N TYR A 8 -1.67 5.81 -0.51
CA TYR A 8 -2.37 6.53 -1.55
C TYR A 8 -2.79 5.52 -2.63
N LEU A 9 -4.10 5.43 -2.88
CA LEU A 9 -4.64 4.68 -4.01
C LEU A 9 -4.99 5.67 -5.10
N HIS A 10 -4.41 5.51 -6.28
CA HIS A 10 -4.78 6.27 -7.47
C HIS A 10 -5.64 5.37 -8.35
N PHE A 11 -6.88 5.79 -8.62
CA PHE A 11 -7.83 5.01 -9.41
C PHE A 11 -7.70 5.33 -10.91
N GLN A 12 -8.22 4.43 -11.75
CA GLN A 12 -8.21 4.57 -13.21
C GLN A 12 -9.02 5.77 -13.71
N ASP A 13 -10.03 6.18 -12.95
CA ASP A 13 -10.89 7.34 -13.24
C ASP A 13 -10.26 8.69 -12.81
N GLY A 14 -9.04 8.66 -12.26
CA GLY A 14 -8.33 9.84 -11.77
C GLY A 14 -8.64 10.23 -10.32
N GLN A 15 -9.58 9.55 -9.65
CA GLN A 15 -9.82 9.78 -8.22
C GLN A 15 -8.65 9.25 -7.37
N ARG A 16 -8.58 9.74 -6.13
CA ARG A 16 -7.56 9.31 -5.17
C ARG A 16 -8.15 9.09 -3.78
N LEU A 17 -7.85 7.93 -3.18
CA LEU A 17 -8.12 7.65 -1.76
C LEU A 17 -6.81 7.72 -0.96
N ILE A 18 -6.86 8.37 0.21
CA ILE A 18 -5.72 8.51 1.11
C ILE A 18 -6.09 7.91 2.46
N MET A 19 -5.27 6.98 2.95
CA MET A 19 -5.45 6.35 4.26
C MET A 19 -4.22 6.50 5.11
N ARG A 20 -4.43 6.57 6.44
CA ARG A 20 -3.37 6.63 7.44
C ARG A 20 -3.47 5.38 8.31
N PHE A 21 -2.33 4.76 8.56
CA PHE A 21 -2.23 3.60 9.44
C PHE A 21 -1.51 4.00 10.72
N PRO A 22 -2.25 4.32 11.80
CA PRO A 22 -1.65 4.68 13.08
C PRO A 22 -0.94 3.48 13.73
N GLU A 23 -1.44 2.27 13.47
CA GLU A 23 -0.89 1.02 13.95
C GLU A 23 -0.72 0.04 12.78
N GLN A 24 0.48 -0.52 12.64
CA GLN A 24 0.79 -1.58 11.68
C GLN A 24 1.79 -2.54 12.32
N SER A 25 1.79 -3.79 11.83
CA SER A 25 2.86 -4.73 12.18
C SER A 25 4.22 -4.12 11.86
N GLU A 26 5.18 -4.31 12.75
CA GLU A 26 6.57 -3.89 12.58
C GLU A 26 7.44 -5.02 12.00
N ASP A 27 6.92 -6.25 11.96
CA ASP A 27 7.62 -7.40 11.40
C ASP A 27 7.69 -7.30 9.86
N PRO A 28 8.89 -7.09 9.28
CA PRO A 28 9.05 -6.95 7.84
C PRO A 28 8.59 -8.20 7.06
N VAL A 29 8.69 -9.39 7.65
CA VAL A 29 8.24 -10.65 7.02
C VAL A 29 6.72 -10.68 6.93
N VAL A 30 6.02 -10.24 7.98
CA VAL A 30 4.55 -10.14 7.99
C VAL A 30 4.08 -9.12 6.96
N ILE A 31 4.74 -7.96 6.87
CA ILE A 31 4.43 -6.92 5.88
C ILE A 31 4.64 -7.44 4.46
N ALA A 32 5.82 -8.00 4.15
CA ALA A 32 6.14 -8.51 2.82
C ALA A 32 5.19 -9.64 2.39
N ARG A 33 4.85 -10.54 3.31
CA ARG A 33 3.87 -11.62 3.06
C ARG A 33 2.47 -11.07 2.81
N GLY A 34 2.04 -10.08 3.59
CA GLY A 34 0.75 -9.40 3.41
C GLY A 34 0.65 -8.75 2.04
N LEU A 35 1.70 -8.02 1.63
CA LEU A 35 1.78 -7.41 0.30
C LEU A 35 1.68 -8.47 -0.81
N ARG A 36 2.44 -9.57 -0.74
CA ARG A 36 2.37 -10.67 -1.73
C ARG A 36 0.97 -11.26 -1.86
N LYS A 37 0.32 -11.58 -0.72
CA LYS A 37 -1.05 -12.12 -0.74
C LYS A 37 -2.08 -11.16 -1.34
N GLN A 38 -1.93 -9.86 -1.08
CA GLN A 38 -2.81 -8.86 -1.69
C GLN A 38 -2.57 -8.72 -3.20
N LEU A 39 -1.35 -8.96 -3.69
CA LEU A 39 -1.06 -9.01 -5.13
C LEU A 39 -1.63 -10.24 -5.83
N GLU A 40 -1.96 -11.30 -5.10
CA GLU A 40 -2.61 -12.51 -5.65
C GLU A 40 -4.14 -12.39 -5.66
N SER A 41 -4.69 -11.44 -4.90
CA SER A 41 -6.13 -11.22 -4.78
C SER A 41 -6.67 -10.30 -5.89
N PRO A 42 -7.91 -10.54 -6.39
CA PRO A 42 -8.60 -9.57 -7.26
C PRO A 42 -9.04 -8.30 -6.50
N PHE A 43 -9.00 -8.32 -5.17
CA PHE A 43 -9.35 -7.18 -4.31
C PHE A 43 -8.20 -6.82 -3.38
N LEU A 44 -8.00 -5.52 -3.17
CA LEU A 44 -7.25 -4.99 -2.05
C LEU A 44 -8.19 -4.85 -0.84
N SER A 45 -7.94 -5.63 0.21
CA SER A 45 -8.75 -5.61 1.44
C SER A 45 -8.11 -4.73 2.50
N ILE A 46 -8.86 -3.77 3.04
CA ILE A 46 -8.37 -2.83 4.07
C ILE A 46 -9.40 -2.67 5.18
N ALA A 47 -8.99 -2.89 6.42
CA ALA A 47 -9.78 -2.53 7.59
C ALA A 47 -9.56 -1.05 7.94
N VAL A 48 -10.63 -0.26 7.99
CA VAL A 48 -10.58 1.16 8.34
C VAL A 48 -11.83 1.55 9.13
N ASN A 49 -11.67 2.24 10.26
CA ASN A 49 -12.77 2.71 11.10
C ASN A 49 -13.81 1.64 11.51
N GLY A 50 -13.40 0.37 11.62
CA GLY A 50 -14.30 -0.75 11.91
C GLY A 50 -14.97 -1.38 10.67
N ASP A 51 -14.80 -0.77 9.50
CA ASP A 51 -15.30 -1.27 8.22
C ASP A 51 -14.25 -2.10 7.48
N LEU A 52 -14.71 -3.04 6.65
CA LEU A 52 -13.90 -3.76 5.68
C LEU A 52 -14.14 -3.17 4.29
N LEU A 53 -13.15 -2.45 3.76
CA LEU A 53 -13.12 -2.05 2.36
C LEU A 53 -12.57 -3.19 1.51
N LEU A 54 -13.31 -3.55 0.46
CA LEU A 54 -12.87 -4.44 -0.61
C LEU A 54 -12.78 -3.64 -1.90
N ILE A 55 -11.56 -3.31 -2.32
CA ILE A 55 -11.32 -2.43 -3.46
C ILE A 55 -10.91 -3.28 -4.65
N PRO A 56 -11.65 -3.29 -5.77
CA PRO A 56 -11.27 -4.06 -6.95
C PRO A 56 -9.90 -3.61 -7.46
N ARG A 57 -8.95 -4.54 -7.59
CA ARG A 57 -7.58 -4.21 -7.99
C ARG A 57 -7.52 -3.61 -9.40
N GLU A 58 -8.40 -4.05 -10.29
CA GLU A 58 -8.53 -3.52 -11.66
C GLU A 58 -8.90 -2.03 -11.70
N SER A 59 -9.57 -1.52 -10.66
CA SER A 59 -9.91 -0.10 -10.55
C SER A 59 -8.72 0.77 -10.14
N ILE A 60 -7.64 0.16 -9.63
CA ILE A 60 -6.46 0.85 -9.11
C ILE A 60 -5.44 1.00 -10.23
N LYS A 61 -5.02 2.24 -10.51
CA LYS A 61 -3.94 2.57 -11.44
C LYS A 61 -2.57 2.30 -10.83
N TYR A 62 -2.35 2.80 -9.62
CA TYR A 62 -1.16 2.48 -8.82
C TYR A 62 -1.35 2.78 -7.34
N LEU A 63 -0.45 2.24 -6.53
CA LEU A 63 -0.38 2.40 -5.08
C LEU A 63 0.90 3.16 -4.72
N GLN A 64 0.82 4.10 -3.78
CA GLN A 64 2.00 4.70 -3.18
C GLN A 64 1.98 4.49 -1.67
N ILE A 65 3.05 3.91 -1.15
CA ILE A 65 3.27 3.70 0.29
C ILE A 65 4.30 4.73 0.76
N SER A 66 3.99 5.47 1.82
CA SER A 66 4.87 6.51 2.36
C SER A 66 4.93 6.47 3.90
N PRO A 67 6.12 6.49 4.52
CA PRO A 67 7.43 6.30 3.88
C PRO A 67 7.53 4.89 3.26
N ALA A 68 8.52 4.68 2.40
CA ALA A 68 8.78 3.37 1.83
C ALA A 68 8.98 2.32 2.96
N PRO A 69 8.45 1.10 2.82
CA PRO A 69 8.68 0.03 3.80
C PRO A 69 10.18 -0.25 3.97
N SER A 70 10.58 -0.66 5.18
CA SER A 70 11.97 -1.02 5.49
C SER A 70 12.45 -2.27 4.73
N ALA A 71 11.53 -3.17 4.38
CA ALA A 71 11.77 -4.31 3.50
C ALA A 71 10.94 -4.15 2.23
N LEU A 72 11.61 -4.12 1.09
CA LEU A 72 10.99 -4.04 -0.22
C LEU A 72 10.84 -5.45 -0.81
N PRO A 73 9.82 -5.71 -1.65
CA PRO A 73 9.75 -6.92 -2.44
C PRO A 73 11.04 -7.11 -3.27
N GLU A 74 11.51 -8.34 -3.38
CA GLU A 74 12.70 -8.71 -4.16
C GLU A 74 12.79 -8.09 -5.57
N PRO A 75 11.71 -8.02 -6.38
CA PRO A 75 11.81 -7.42 -7.72
C PRO A 75 11.84 -5.87 -7.73
N THR A 76 11.93 -5.20 -6.57
CA THR A 76 11.88 -3.74 -6.52
C THR A 76 13.18 -3.13 -7.04
N ILE A 77 13.09 -2.33 -8.11
CA ILE A 77 14.21 -1.52 -8.60
C ILE A 77 14.39 -0.31 -7.68
N VAL A 78 15.61 -0.10 -7.20
CA VAL A 78 15.96 0.97 -6.24
C VAL A 78 16.75 2.11 -6.89
N GLY A 79 16.79 3.26 -6.23
CA GLY A 79 17.61 4.41 -6.64
C GLY A 79 16.98 5.33 -7.69
N ALA A 80 15.69 5.17 -7.99
CA ALA A 80 14.97 6.07 -8.89
C ALA A 80 14.83 7.49 -8.29
N VAL A 81 14.95 8.50 -9.15
CA VAL A 81 14.71 9.92 -8.84
C VAL A 81 13.63 10.43 -9.77
N LEU A 82 12.65 11.16 -9.23
CA LEU A 82 11.65 11.85 -10.05
C LEU A 82 12.34 12.95 -10.86
N VAL A 83 12.08 12.97 -12.15
CA VAL A 83 12.45 14.05 -13.06
C VAL A 83 11.17 14.79 -13.44
N ASP A 84 11.26 16.12 -13.47
CA ASP A 84 10.16 17.01 -13.84
C ASP A 84 9.92 17.04 -15.36
#